data_AF-A0A3D2XV97-F1
#
_entry.id   AF-A0A3D2XV97-F1
#
_cell.length_a   1.000
_cell.length_b   1.000
_cell.length_c   1.000
_cell.angle_alpha   90.00
_cell.angle_beta   90.00
_cell.angle_gamma   90.00
#
_symmetry.space_group_name_H-M   'P 1'
#
loop_
_entity.id
_entity.type
_entity.pdbx_description
1 polymer ?
#
loop_
_entity_poly.entity_id
_entity_poly.type
_entity_poly.pdbx_seq_one_letter_code
_entity_poly.pdbx_strand_id
1 'polypeptide(L)'
;MTHPLPVRWWPCQLAIAIGLAFSSLSVPIYASPQSDDEAVEHITVAGSIGQSLAAHTAVLNEDDVNRKGAASADTASLLQGIAGVHLNATGGLSSLPAIHGLADDRLRVKVNGMDLISSCPNHMNPPLSYMAPNDVGTLTVYAGLAPVSVGGDSLGGSIIAESLPPEFLTSAGAEFSGEVGGFYRSNNNARGANLKVSYLTDTTLLSYSGNWSKADNYTAADKFKTQTASGRPDHQLALDKVGSSAYETQNHSLRLAWQLNQNNSIDARLNYQDMPQQLYPNQR
;
A
#
# COMPACT_ATOMS: atom_id res chain seq x y z
N MET A 1 -9.25 35.91 28.99
CA MET A 1 -10.37 35.01 29.28
C MET A 1 -9.89 33.60 29.01
N THR A 2 -9.81 32.80 30.07
CA THR A 2 -9.20 31.47 30.12
C THR A 2 -10.17 30.39 29.65
N HIS A 3 -9.79 29.61 28.64
CA HIS A 3 -10.41 28.32 28.34
C HIS A 3 -9.31 27.30 28.01
N PRO A 4 -9.23 26.19 28.76
CA PRO A 4 -8.70 24.95 28.25
C PRO A 4 -9.86 23.95 28.08
N LEU A 5 -10.00 23.38 26.88
CA LEU A 5 -10.76 22.14 26.70
C LEU A 5 -9.76 20.97 26.70
N PRO A 6 -9.98 19.91 27.49
CA PRO A 6 -9.14 18.73 27.44
C PRO A 6 -9.48 17.91 26.19
N VAL A 7 -8.46 17.63 25.37
CA VAL A 7 -8.52 16.62 24.32
C VAL A 7 -8.68 15.26 25.00
N ARG A 8 -9.87 14.67 24.86
CA ARG A 8 -10.23 13.38 25.44
C ARG A 8 -9.88 12.31 24.41
N TRP A 9 -8.78 11.61 24.63
CA TRP A 9 -8.33 10.49 23.82
C TRP A 9 -9.30 9.33 24.09
N TRP A 10 -10.19 9.03 23.14
CA TRP A 10 -10.94 7.78 23.19
C TRP A 10 -10.03 6.69 22.62
N PRO A 11 -9.62 5.69 23.42
CA PRO A 11 -8.95 4.52 22.86
C PRO A 11 -9.96 3.80 21.96
N CYS A 12 -9.56 3.53 20.72
CA CYS A 12 -10.34 2.74 19.78
C CYS A 12 -10.55 1.35 20.39
N GLN A 13 -11.78 1.07 20.84
CA GLN A 13 -12.12 -0.18 21.55
C GLN A 13 -11.84 -1.44 20.70
N LEU A 14 -11.72 -1.27 19.38
CA LEU A 14 -11.33 -2.31 18.43
C LEU A 14 -9.86 -2.73 18.54
N ALA A 15 -8.95 -1.78 18.82
CA ALA A 15 -7.52 -2.06 18.98
C ALA A 15 -7.22 -2.86 20.26
N ILE A 16 -8.01 -2.64 21.32
CA ILE A 16 -7.90 -3.38 22.59
C ILE A 16 -8.48 -4.80 22.43
N ALA A 17 -9.56 -4.96 21.66
CA ALA A 17 -10.18 -6.27 21.43
C ALA A 17 -9.29 -7.23 20.62
N ILE A 18 -8.56 -6.72 19.61
CA ILE A 18 -7.62 -7.53 18.82
C ILE A 18 -6.39 -7.92 19.65
N GLY A 19 -5.90 -7.02 20.51
CA GLY A 19 -4.77 -7.31 21.41
C GLY A 19 -5.07 -8.39 22.47
N LEU A 20 -6.31 -8.48 22.95
CA LEU A 20 -6.74 -9.49 23.94
C LEU A 20 -7.04 -10.87 23.34
N ALA A 21 -7.29 -10.96 22.02
CA ALA A 21 -7.49 -12.25 21.36
C ALA A 21 -6.15 -12.99 21.10
N PHE A 22 -5.04 -12.27 20.99
CA PHE A 22 -3.71 -12.87 20.74
C PHE A 22 -2.98 -13.37 21.99
N SER A 23 -3.38 -12.95 23.20
CA SER A 23 -2.71 -13.37 24.45
C SER A 23 -3.10 -14.77 24.93
N SER A 24 -4.18 -15.36 24.41
CA SER A 24 -4.67 -16.69 24.83
C SER A 24 -3.97 -17.87 24.12
N LEU A 25 -3.02 -17.62 23.22
CA LEU A 25 -2.26 -18.66 22.49
C LEU A 25 -0.76 -18.70 22.85
N SER A 26 -0.36 -18.10 23.98
CA SER A 26 1.04 -18.06 24.40
C SER A 26 1.54 -19.42 24.94
N VAL A 27 2.13 -20.23 24.06
CA VAL A 27 3.02 -21.34 24.45
C VAL A 27 4.46 -20.78 24.52
N PRO A 28 5.23 -21.00 25.60
CA PRO A 28 6.63 -20.58 25.66
C PRO A 28 7.46 -21.39 24.65
N ILE A 29 7.99 -20.72 23.63
CA ILE A 29 8.97 -21.28 22.70
C ILE A 29 10.36 -21.11 23.31
N TYR A 30 11.01 -22.23 23.63
CA TYR A 30 12.44 -22.25 23.91
C TYR A 30 13.19 -22.21 22.56
N ALA A 31 13.92 -21.13 22.30
CA ALA A 31 14.82 -21.06 21.16
C ALA A 31 16.01 -22.01 21.41
N SER A 32 16.17 -22.99 20.52
CA SER A 32 17.40 -23.79 20.44
C SER A 32 18.34 -23.08 19.46
N PRO A 33 19.63 -22.88 19.79
CA PRO A 33 20.57 -22.32 18.82
C PRO A 33 20.83 -23.37 17.74
N GLN A 34 20.36 -23.10 16.52
CA GLN A 34 20.69 -23.90 15.34
C GLN A 34 22.04 -23.39 14.79
N SER A 35 22.98 -24.31 14.64
CA SER A 35 24.35 -24.08 14.17
C SER A 35 24.39 -23.60 12.73
N ASP A 36 25.34 -22.70 12.46
CA ASP A 36 25.79 -22.30 11.12
C ASP A 36 26.17 -23.52 10.27
N ASP A 37 25.53 -23.70 9.10
CA ASP A 37 26.22 -23.96 7.82
C ASP A 37 25.22 -24.03 6.64
N GLU A 38 25.23 -23.00 5.80
CA GLU A 38 25.32 -23.06 4.34
C GLU A 38 24.98 -21.66 3.78
N ALA A 39 26.02 -20.87 3.54
CA ALA A 39 25.89 -19.63 2.76
C ALA A 39 25.66 -20.01 1.29
N VAL A 40 24.40 -20.32 0.95
CA VAL A 40 23.98 -20.53 -0.44
C VAL A 40 23.90 -19.16 -1.12
N GLU A 41 24.60 -19.00 -2.24
CA GLU A 41 24.52 -17.82 -3.08
C GLU A 41 23.08 -17.67 -3.62
N HIS A 42 22.40 -16.59 -3.24
CA HIS A 42 21.07 -16.27 -3.75
C HIS A 42 21.19 -15.73 -5.18
N ILE A 43 21.03 -16.62 -6.17
CA ILE A 43 21.02 -16.25 -7.58
C ILE A 43 19.57 -15.96 -7.99
N THR A 44 19.22 -14.68 -8.13
CA THR A 44 17.93 -14.26 -8.69
C THR A 44 17.97 -14.41 -10.21
N VAL A 45 17.26 -15.40 -10.75
CA VAL A 45 17.07 -15.56 -12.19
C VAL A 45 15.92 -14.68 -12.65
N ALA A 46 16.23 -13.50 -13.16
CA ALA A 46 15.25 -12.62 -13.82
C ALA A 46 14.92 -13.17 -15.22
N GLY A 47 14.00 -14.13 -15.29
CA GLY A 47 13.42 -14.57 -16.56
C GLY A 47 12.25 -13.66 -16.96
N SER A 48 12.34 -12.97 -18.11
CA SER A 48 11.16 -12.38 -18.72
C SER A 48 10.48 -13.43 -19.60
N ILE A 49 9.27 -13.86 -19.21
CA ILE A 49 8.42 -14.59 -20.16
C ILE A 49 7.96 -13.53 -21.16
N GLY A 50 8.59 -13.52 -22.33
CA GLY A 50 8.23 -12.64 -23.44
C GLY A 50 6.82 -12.93 -23.92
N GLN A 51 5.80 -12.33 -23.30
CA GLN A 51 4.48 -12.18 -23.90
C GLN A 51 4.53 -11.04 -24.91
N SER A 52 4.11 -11.30 -26.14
CA SER A 52 4.09 -10.34 -27.25
C SER A 52 3.10 -9.16 -27.08
N LEU A 53 2.70 -8.83 -25.85
CA LEU A 53 1.98 -7.63 -25.41
C LEU A 53 2.93 -6.49 -24.98
N ALA A 54 4.25 -6.73 -25.08
CA ALA A 54 5.33 -5.96 -24.46
C ALA A 54 5.40 -4.45 -24.75
N ALA A 55 4.66 -3.91 -25.72
CA ALA A 55 4.67 -2.47 -26.00
C ALA A 55 3.78 -1.66 -25.04
N HIS A 56 2.72 -2.27 -24.49
CA HIS A 56 1.72 -1.58 -23.66
C HIS A 56 1.50 -2.24 -22.30
N THR A 57 2.18 -3.35 -21.99
CA THR A 57 2.05 -4.01 -20.70
C THR A 57 3.33 -3.86 -19.89
N ALA A 58 3.20 -3.37 -18.66
CA ALA A 58 4.26 -3.36 -17.66
C ALA A 58 3.83 -4.21 -16.47
N VAL A 59 4.73 -5.06 -15.97
CA VAL A 59 4.51 -5.87 -14.77
C VAL A 59 5.60 -5.52 -13.79
N LEU A 60 5.22 -5.06 -12.61
CA LEU A 60 6.12 -4.85 -11.49
C LEU A 60 5.99 -6.06 -10.58
N ASN A 61 7.11 -6.73 -10.34
CA ASN A 61 7.22 -7.85 -9.42
C ASN A 61 7.57 -7.37 -8.01
N GLU A 62 7.72 -8.32 -7.10
CA GLU A 62 8.07 -8.06 -5.71
C GLU A 62 9.38 -7.25 -5.56
N ASP A 63 10.41 -7.53 -6.36
CA ASP A 63 11.68 -6.78 -6.31
C ASP A 63 11.50 -5.31 -6.70
N ASP A 64 10.69 -5.03 -7.72
CA ASP A 64 10.36 -3.67 -8.12
C ASP A 64 9.54 -2.95 -7.05
N VAL A 65 8.57 -3.65 -6.44
CA VAL A 65 7.76 -3.13 -5.34
C VAL A 65 8.63 -2.83 -4.13
N ASN A 66 9.53 -3.72 -3.73
CA ASN A 66 10.42 -3.52 -2.59
C ASN A 66 11.35 -2.32 -2.82
N ARG A 67 11.91 -2.21 -4.03
CA ARG A 67 12.81 -1.10 -4.39
C ARG A 67 12.11 0.25 -4.43
N LYS A 68 10.89 0.32 -5.00
CA LYS A 68 10.15 1.58 -5.18
C LYS A 68 9.28 1.93 -3.96
N GLY A 69 8.69 0.94 -3.31
CA GLY A 69 7.78 1.09 -2.17
C GLY A 69 8.45 1.71 -0.94
N ALA A 70 9.77 1.54 -0.80
CA ALA A 70 10.53 2.23 0.24
C ALA A 70 10.52 3.76 0.10
N ALA A 71 10.20 4.31 -1.07
CA ALA A 71 10.27 5.75 -1.33
C ALA A 71 9.00 6.53 -0.91
N SER A 72 7.84 5.88 -0.84
CA SER A 72 6.55 6.54 -0.62
C SER A 72 5.56 5.66 0.13
N ALA A 73 4.59 6.26 0.81
CA ALA A 73 3.43 5.54 1.35
C ALA A 73 2.29 5.41 0.32
N ASP A 74 2.42 6.05 -0.84
CA ASP A 74 1.43 6.06 -1.91
C ASP A 74 1.65 4.91 -2.89
N THR A 75 0.72 3.96 -2.96
CA THR A 75 0.83 2.79 -3.85
C THR A 75 0.85 3.16 -5.32
N ALA A 76 0.17 4.24 -5.72
CA ALA A 76 0.22 4.73 -7.09
C ALA A 76 1.65 5.13 -7.51
N SER A 77 2.51 5.53 -6.58
CA SER A 77 3.90 5.90 -6.86
C SER A 77 4.74 4.76 -7.44
N LEU A 78 4.36 3.50 -7.21
CA LEU A 78 5.02 2.34 -7.82
C LEU A 78 4.97 2.39 -9.36
N LEU A 79 3.92 3.02 -9.91
CA LEU A 79 3.71 3.20 -11.34
C LEU A 79 4.63 4.24 -11.99
N GLN A 80 5.38 5.01 -11.19
CA GLN A 80 6.31 6.00 -11.73
C GLN A 80 7.39 5.35 -12.61
N GLY A 81 7.67 5.99 -13.74
CA GLY A 81 8.64 5.54 -14.73
C GLY A 81 8.08 4.56 -15.77
N ILE A 82 6.82 4.13 -15.66
CA ILE A 82 6.17 3.35 -16.72
C ILE A 82 5.81 4.29 -17.88
N ALA A 83 6.22 3.95 -19.10
CA ALA A 83 5.92 4.74 -20.29
C ALA A 83 4.39 4.89 -20.48
N GLY A 84 3.95 6.11 -20.78
CA GLY A 84 2.53 6.42 -20.96
C GLY A 84 1.74 6.61 -19.68
N VAL A 85 2.33 6.35 -18.50
CA VAL A 85 1.69 6.54 -17.19
C VAL A 85 2.15 7.86 -16.56
N HIS A 86 1.20 8.64 -16.07
CA HIS A 86 1.42 9.85 -15.28
C HIS A 86 0.64 9.74 -13.97
N LEU A 87 1.15 10.37 -12.91
CA LEU A 87 0.47 10.43 -11.62
C LEU A 87 0.12 11.88 -11.31
N ASN A 88 -1.18 12.15 -11.14
CA ASN A 88 -1.65 13.41 -10.59
C ASN A 88 -1.56 13.32 -9.07
N ALA A 89 -0.46 13.82 -8.51
CA ALA A 89 -0.22 13.79 -7.07
C ALA A 89 -1.22 14.69 -6.33
N THR A 90 -1.84 14.15 -5.27
CA THR A 90 -2.89 14.79 -4.46
C THR A 90 -2.41 15.05 -3.03
N GLY A 91 -1.09 15.19 -2.83
CA GLY A 91 -0.46 15.33 -1.51
C GLY A 91 0.63 14.29 -1.33
N GLY A 92 0.73 13.73 -0.12
CA GLY A 92 1.65 12.64 0.20
C GLY A 92 1.10 11.23 -0.01
N LEU A 93 -0.18 11.09 -0.38
CA LEU A 93 -0.90 9.83 -0.62
C LEU A 93 -1.93 9.99 -1.73
N SER A 94 -2.46 8.87 -2.22
CA SER A 94 -3.67 8.82 -3.03
C SER A 94 -3.53 9.49 -4.40
N SER A 95 -2.37 9.37 -5.05
CA SER A 95 -2.19 9.93 -6.39
C SER A 95 -3.12 9.25 -7.39
N LEU A 96 -3.65 10.04 -8.32
CA LEU A 96 -4.54 9.57 -9.37
C LEU A 96 -3.72 9.19 -10.61
N PRO A 97 -3.67 7.90 -10.99
CA PRO A 97 -3.00 7.52 -12.22
C PRO A 97 -3.76 8.01 -13.45
N ALA A 98 -2.99 8.33 -14.49
CA ALA A 98 -3.45 8.67 -15.83
C ALA A 98 -2.63 7.89 -16.84
N ILE A 99 -3.28 7.30 -17.85
CA ILE A 99 -2.63 6.57 -18.93
C ILE A 99 -2.96 7.29 -20.23
N HIS A 100 -1.91 7.74 -20.95
CA HIS A 100 -2.06 8.50 -22.20
C HIS A 100 -3.06 9.67 -22.11
N GLY A 101 -3.09 10.35 -20.96
CA GLY A 101 -3.99 11.48 -20.69
C GLY A 101 -5.40 11.11 -20.25
N LEU A 102 -5.76 9.83 -20.24
CA LEU A 102 -7.03 9.33 -19.71
C LEU A 102 -6.82 8.95 -18.24
N ALA A 103 -7.65 9.50 -17.36
CA ALA A 103 -7.55 9.31 -15.91
C ALA A 103 -8.90 8.91 -15.33
N ASP A 104 -8.85 8.56 -14.04
CA ASP A 104 -10.03 8.33 -13.21
C ASP A 104 -10.88 7.17 -13.74
N ASP A 105 -12.22 7.25 -13.74
CA ASP A 105 -13.15 6.20 -14.20
C ASP A 105 -12.94 5.75 -15.67
N ARG A 106 -12.06 6.42 -16.43
CA ARG A 106 -11.64 5.98 -17.78
C ARG A 106 -10.56 4.91 -17.72
N LEU A 107 -9.92 4.75 -16.56
CA LEU A 107 -9.02 3.65 -16.23
C LEU A 107 -9.78 2.64 -15.39
N ARG A 108 -9.54 1.36 -15.63
CA ARG A 108 -10.03 0.32 -14.74
C ARG A 108 -8.94 -0.08 -13.76
N VAL A 109 -9.19 0.08 -12.48
CA VAL A 109 -8.23 -0.29 -11.44
C VAL A 109 -8.81 -1.39 -10.57
N LYS A 110 -8.15 -2.54 -10.54
CA LYS A 110 -8.51 -3.66 -9.69
C LYS A 110 -7.54 -3.82 -8.53
N VAL A 111 -8.09 -4.12 -7.37
CA VAL A 111 -7.32 -4.42 -6.16
C VAL A 111 -7.76 -5.79 -5.65
N ASN A 112 -6.90 -6.79 -5.70
CA ASN A 112 -7.21 -8.19 -5.39
C ASN A 112 -8.48 -8.67 -6.13
N GLY A 113 -8.53 -8.46 -7.44
CA GLY A 113 -9.69 -8.77 -8.28
C GLY A 113 -10.94 -7.90 -8.09
N MET A 114 -10.99 -7.00 -7.09
CA MET A 114 -12.14 -6.13 -6.84
C MET A 114 -12.06 -4.83 -7.65
N ASP A 115 -13.16 -4.44 -8.30
CA ASP A 115 -13.34 -3.10 -8.87
C ASP A 115 -13.79 -2.13 -7.77
N LEU A 116 -12.81 -1.52 -7.09
CA LEU A 116 -13.08 -0.46 -6.12
C LEU A 116 -13.42 0.83 -6.87
N ILE A 117 -14.34 1.62 -6.32
CA ILE A 117 -14.67 2.96 -6.80
C ILE A 117 -14.26 3.99 -5.77
N SER A 118 -13.95 5.21 -6.22
CA SER A 118 -13.77 6.34 -5.33
C SER A 118 -15.07 6.61 -4.57
N SER A 119 -15.04 6.55 -3.23
CA SER A 119 -16.23 6.87 -2.43
C SER A 119 -16.44 8.38 -2.23
N CYS A 120 -15.38 9.19 -2.42
CA CYS A 120 -15.49 10.63 -2.35
C CYS A 120 -15.81 11.22 -3.73
N PRO A 121 -16.81 12.12 -3.86
CA PRO A 121 -17.19 12.71 -5.16
C PRO A 121 -16.09 13.50 -5.88
N ASN A 122 -15.01 13.85 -5.19
CA ASN A 122 -13.84 14.53 -5.77
C ASN A 122 -12.65 13.58 -6.01
N HIS A 123 -12.86 12.27 -5.88
CA HIS A 123 -11.89 11.22 -6.20
C HIS A 123 -10.57 11.34 -5.41
N MET A 124 -10.67 11.80 -4.16
CA MET A 124 -9.55 11.87 -3.22
C MET A 124 -9.04 10.50 -2.74
N ASN A 125 -9.81 9.44 -2.94
CA ASN A 125 -9.52 8.08 -2.48
C ASN A 125 -9.60 7.10 -3.67
N PRO A 126 -8.67 7.22 -4.63
CA PRO A 126 -8.63 6.33 -5.78
C PRO A 126 -8.41 4.88 -5.34
N PRO A 127 -8.77 3.89 -6.15
CA PRO A 127 -8.69 2.47 -5.78
C PRO A 127 -7.34 2.02 -5.18
N LEU A 128 -6.21 2.52 -5.69
CA LEU A 128 -4.88 2.19 -5.17
C LEU A 128 -4.62 2.73 -3.76
N SER A 129 -5.37 3.72 -3.26
CA SER A 129 -5.20 4.23 -1.90
C SER A 129 -5.59 3.21 -0.84
N TYR A 130 -6.38 2.18 -1.18
CA TYR A 130 -6.86 1.14 -0.26
C TYR A 130 -5.86 0.00 -0.01
N MET A 131 -4.72 0.01 -0.69
CA MET A 131 -3.65 -0.96 -0.52
C MET A 131 -2.39 -0.21 -0.13
N ALA A 132 -1.65 -0.70 0.86
CA ALA A 132 -0.33 -0.16 1.18
C ALA A 132 0.71 -0.66 0.16
N PRO A 133 1.77 0.12 -0.16
CA PRO A 133 2.76 -0.29 -1.17
C PRO A 133 3.42 -1.63 -0.86
N ASN A 134 3.65 -1.93 0.42
CA ASN A 134 4.28 -3.17 0.87
C ASN A 134 3.32 -4.37 0.96
N ASP A 135 2.01 -4.17 0.77
CA ASP A 135 1.05 -5.26 0.61
C ASP A 135 0.87 -5.66 -0.87
N VAL A 136 1.51 -4.94 -1.80
CA VAL A 136 1.48 -5.24 -3.24
C VAL A 136 2.48 -6.37 -3.52
N GLY A 137 2.01 -7.47 -4.09
CA GLY A 137 2.88 -8.53 -4.61
C GLY A 137 3.17 -8.36 -6.10
N THR A 138 2.14 -7.96 -6.87
CA THR A 138 2.28 -7.71 -8.31
C THR A 138 1.42 -6.54 -8.72
N LEU A 139 1.98 -5.67 -9.56
CA LEU A 139 1.27 -4.54 -10.15
C LEU A 139 1.40 -4.61 -11.67
N THR A 140 0.31 -4.95 -12.34
CA THR A 140 0.26 -5.04 -13.81
C THR A 140 -0.46 -3.83 -14.38
N VAL A 141 0.14 -3.20 -15.38
CA VAL A 141 -0.41 -2.05 -16.09
C VAL A 141 -0.56 -2.39 -17.56
N TYR A 142 -1.78 -2.25 -18.07
CA TYR A 142 -2.11 -2.28 -19.49
C TYR A 142 -2.33 -0.85 -19.95
N ALA A 143 -1.26 -0.21 -20.43
CA ALA A 143 -1.23 1.18 -20.87
C ALA A 143 -1.84 1.36 -22.28
N GLY A 144 -3.15 1.14 -22.40
CA GLY A 144 -3.88 1.19 -23.67
C GLY A 144 -4.78 -0.03 -23.84
N LEU A 145 -4.44 -0.91 -24.79
CA LEU A 145 -5.23 -2.12 -25.06
C LEU A 145 -5.12 -3.12 -23.91
N ALA A 146 -6.17 -3.21 -23.09
CA ALA A 146 -6.30 -4.22 -22.05
C ALA A 146 -7.00 -5.48 -22.60
N PRO A 147 -6.60 -6.69 -22.16
CA PRO A 147 -7.31 -7.90 -22.54
C PRO A 147 -8.72 -7.91 -21.95
N VAL A 148 -9.69 -8.49 -22.66
CA VAL A 148 -11.09 -8.53 -22.22
C VAL A 148 -11.25 -9.24 -20.86
N SER A 149 -10.34 -10.17 -20.53
CA SER A 149 -10.33 -10.88 -19.24
C SER A 149 -10.12 -9.97 -18.03
N VAL A 150 -9.48 -8.81 -18.20
CA VAL A 150 -9.32 -7.83 -17.10
C VAL A 150 -10.41 -6.75 -17.09
N GLY A 151 -11.33 -6.79 -18.06
CA GLY A 151 -12.52 -5.94 -18.14
C GLY A 151 -12.62 -5.18 -19.47
N GLY A 152 -13.84 -5.06 -20.01
CA GLY A 152 -14.09 -4.35 -21.28
C GLY A 152 -14.33 -2.84 -21.14
N ASP A 153 -14.54 -2.35 -19.93
CA ASP A 153 -14.84 -0.95 -19.63
C ASP A 153 -13.58 -0.23 -19.12
N SER A 154 -12.62 -0.04 -20.03
CA SER A 154 -11.36 0.68 -19.74
C SER A 154 -10.87 1.44 -20.98
N LEU A 155 -11.30 2.68 -21.14
CA LEU A 155 -10.96 3.50 -22.31
C LEU A 155 -9.47 3.82 -22.39
N GLY A 156 -8.83 4.08 -21.24
CA GLY A 156 -7.41 4.44 -21.18
C GLY A 156 -6.47 3.29 -20.86
N GLY A 157 -7.00 2.20 -20.31
CA GLY A 157 -6.21 1.05 -19.88
C GLY A 157 -6.60 0.54 -18.51
N SER A 158 -5.92 -0.52 -18.08
CA SER A 158 -6.22 -1.22 -16.84
C SER A 158 -5.00 -1.33 -15.93
N ILE A 159 -5.20 -1.20 -14.62
CA ILE A 159 -4.19 -1.38 -13.58
C ILE A 159 -4.69 -2.47 -12.63
N ILE A 160 -3.90 -3.52 -12.44
CA ILE A 160 -4.25 -4.68 -11.61
C ILE A 160 -3.23 -4.76 -10.49
N ALA A 161 -3.66 -4.45 -9.27
CA ALA A 161 -2.87 -4.56 -8.06
C ALA A 161 -3.28 -5.82 -7.31
N GLU A 162 -2.37 -6.77 -7.20
CA GLU A 162 -2.58 -8.02 -6.48
C GLU A 162 -1.57 -8.08 -5.33
N SER A 163 -2.02 -8.54 -4.17
CA SER A 163 -1.08 -8.92 -3.11
C SER A 163 -0.38 -10.22 -3.44
N LEU A 164 0.66 -10.54 -2.66
CA LEU A 164 1.39 -11.80 -2.79
C LEU A 164 0.44 -13.01 -2.79
N PRO A 165 0.69 -14.01 -3.65
CA PRO A 165 -0.10 -15.24 -3.65
C PRO A 165 0.03 -15.96 -2.30
N PRO A 166 -0.94 -16.82 -1.93
CA PRO A 166 -0.80 -17.62 -0.73
C PRO A 166 0.24 -18.71 -0.97
N GLU A 167 1.14 -18.90 -0.02
CA GLU A 167 2.12 -19.98 -0.03
C GLU A 167 1.74 -21.04 1.00
N PHE A 168 2.06 -22.29 0.72
CA PHE A 168 1.83 -23.44 1.59
C PHE A 168 3.12 -24.24 1.70
N LEU A 169 3.32 -24.91 2.83
CA LEU A 169 4.47 -25.77 3.02
C LEU A 169 4.39 -26.99 2.09
N THR A 170 5.54 -27.40 1.55
CA THR A 170 5.61 -28.59 0.68
C THR A 170 5.58 -29.90 1.46
N SER A 171 5.84 -29.85 2.77
CA SER A 171 5.84 -30.97 3.70
C SER A 171 4.95 -30.69 4.91
N ALA A 172 4.44 -31.76 5.53
CA ALA A 172 3.67 -31.66 6.76
C ALA A 172 4.46 -30.90 7.84
N GLY A 173 3.82 -29.90 8.43
CA GLY A 173 4.44 -29.03 9.41
C GLY A 173 3.68 -27.72 9.58
N ALA A 174 4.20 -26.87 10.45
CA ALA A 174 3.74 -25.52 10.63
C ALA A 174 4.94 -24.58 10.74
N GLU A 175 4.86 -23.44 10.08
CA GLU A 175 5.86 -22.39 10.11
C GLU A 175 5.21 -21.09 10.54
N PHE A 176 5.93 -20.34 11.37
CA PHE A 176 5.58 -18.97 11.70
C PHE A 176 6.62 -18.04 11.08
N SER A 177 6.18 -17.12 10.23
CA SER A 177 7.02 -16.11 9.64
C SER A 177 6.50 -14.72 9.99
N GLY A 178 7.41 -13.75 10.03
CA GLY A 178 7.06 -12.39 10.36
C GLY A 178 8.06 -11.39 9.82
N GLU A 179 7.56 -10.21 9.50
CA GLU A 179 8.33 -9.08 9.03
C GLU A 179 7.89 -7.84 9.80
N VAL A 180 8.87 -7.05 10.24
CA VAL A 180 8.63 -5.73 10.80
C VAL A 180 9.55 -4.74 10.12
N GLY A 181 9.01 -3.58 9.77
CA GLY A 181 9.75 -2.52 9.14
C GLY A 181 9.30 -1.16 9.64
N GLY A 182 10.15 -0.17 9.37
CA GLY A 182 9.86 1.22 9.68
C GLY A 182 10.71 2.15 8.83
N PHE A 183 10.23 3.37 8.66
CA PHE A 183 10.92 4.37 7.86
C PHE A 183 10.81 5.76 8.46
N TYR A 184 11.76 6.61 8.05
CA TYR A 184 11.75 8.03 8.27
C TYR A 184 12.15 8.76 6.99
N ARG A 185 11.39 9.78 6.59
CA ARG A 185 11.71 10.63 5.43
C ARG A 185 11.72 12.09 5.87
N SER A 186 12.80 12.79 5.53
CA SER A 186 13.05 14.15 6.03
C SER A 186 12.12 15.20 5.41
N ASN A 187 11.87 15.13 4.10
CA ASN A 187 11.01 16.09 3.42
C ASN A 187 9.53 15.78 3.69
N ASN A 188 8.98 16.40 4.74
CA ASN A 188 7.64 16.22 5.35
C ASN A 188 7.62 15.47 6.70
N ASN A 189 8.79 15.14 7.26
CA ASN A 189 8.88 14.43 8.54
C ASN A 189 8.06 13.12 8.56
N ALA A 190 7.90 12.46 7.39
CA ALA A 190 7.12 11.25 7.29
C ALA A 190 7.77 10.13 8.09
N ARG A 191 6.93 9.41 8.81
CA ARG A 191 7.30 8.22 9.58
C ARG A 191 6.24 7.16 9.39
N GLY A 192 6.65 5.91 9.44
CA GLY A 192 5.74 4.81 9.33
C GLY A 192 6.35 3.51 9.82
N ALA A 193 5.48 2.53 9.99
CA ALA A 193 5.82 1.19 10.41
C ALA A 193 4.93 0.18 9.67
N ASN A 194 5.51 -0.98 9.38
CA ASN A 194 4.81 -2.12 8.81
C ASN A 194 5.05 -3.36 9.69
N LEU A 195 4.02 -4.19 9.80
CA LEU A 195 4.06 -5.47 10.48
C LEU A 195 3.32 -6.48 9.62
N LYS A 196 3.95 -7.62 9.35
CA LYS A 196 3.33 -8.78 8.73
C LYS A 196 3.65 -9.99 9.59
N VAL A 197 2.65 -10.80 9.87
CA VAL A 197 2.82 -12.09 10.55
C VAL A 197 2.00 -13.13 9.82
N SER A 198 2.56 -14.31 9.64
CA SER A 198 1.95 -15.41 8.92
C SER A 198 2.18 -16.71 9.68
N TYR A 199 1.13 -17.52 9.71
CA TYR A 199 1.15 -18.90 10.15
C TYR A 199 0.79 -19.77 8.94
N LEU A 200 1.73 -20.62 8.53
CA LEU A 200 1.63 -21.44 7.33
C LEU A 200 1.67 -22.91 7.72
N THR A 201 0.85 -23.72 7.05
CA THR A 201 0.95 -25.18 7.06
C THR A 201 1.01 -25.68 5.62
N ASP A 202 0.99 -27.00 5.44
CA ASP A 202 0.85 -27.65 4.14
C ASP A 202 -0.51 -27.40 3.45
N THR A 203 -1.49 -26.86 4.18
CA THR A 203 -2.87 -26.70 3.71
C THR A 203 -3.50 -25.37 4.06
N THR A 204 -2.93 -24.60 4.99
CA THR A 204 -3.55 -23.38 5.52
C THR A 204 -2.53 -22.25 5.61
N LEU A 205 -2.96 -21.04 5.24
CA LEU A 205 -2.25 -19.79 5.51
C LEU A 205 -3.19 -18.90 6.31
N LEU A 206 -2.76 -18.49 7.49
CA LEU A 206 -3.38 -17.39 8.24
C LEU A 206 -2.36 -16.27 8.32
N SER A 207 -2.69 -15.08 7.82
CA SER A 207 -1.78 -13.93 7.89
C SER A 207 -2.50 -12.65 8.26
N TYR A 208 -1.76 -11.78 8.92
CA TYR A 208 -2.14 -10.43 9.24
C TYR A 208 -1.06 -9.48 8.73
N SER A 209 -1.46 -8.42 8.02
CA SER A 209 -0.60 -7.27 7.72
C SER A 209 -1.21 -5.98 8.26
N GLY A 210 -0.34 -5.11 8.78
CA GLY A 210 -0.69 -3.84 9.36
C GLY A 210 0.33 -2.78 8.98
N ASN A 211 -0.15 -1.65 8.49
CA ASN A 211 0.68 -0.56 7.97
C ASN A 211 0.19 0.76 8.54
N TRP A 212 1.10 1.57 9.07
CA TRP A 212 0.81 2.90 9.58
C TRP A 212 1.79 3.91 8.99
N SER A 213 1.31 5.06 8.52
CA SER A 213 2.15 6.15 8.08
C SER A 213 1.53 7.50 8.41
N LYS A 214 2.38 8.42 8.85
CA LYS A 214 2.01 9.82 9.12
C LYS A 214 3.06 10.77 8.57
N ALA A 215 2.62 11.87 7.98
CA ALA A 215 3.50 12.92 7.49
C ALA A 215 2.87 14.31 7.61
N ASP A 216 3.73 15.31 7.76
CA ASP A 216 3.33 16.71 7.68
C ASP A 216 3.27 17.18 6.22
N ASN A 217 3.08 18.49 6.00
CA ASN A 217 3.16 19.06 4.66
C ASN A 217 4.58 18.93 4.10
N TYR A 218 4.77 18.65 2.81
CA TYR A 218 6.11 18.60 2.19
C TYR A 218 6.57 19.98 1.69
N THR A 219 7.88 20.12 1.50
CA THR A 219 8.53 21.33 1.00
C THR A 219 8.98 21.12 -0.46
N ALA A 220 8.75 22.12 -1.30
CA ALA A 220 9.22 22.17 -2.68
C ALA A 220 10.70 22.55 -2.75
N ALA A 221 11.33 22.35 -3.91
CA ALA A 221 12.75 22.68 -4.09
C ALA A 221 13.04 24.19 -4.06
N ASP A 222 12.07 25.02 -4.45
CA ASP A 222 12.18 26.48 -4.44
C ASP A 222 10.85 27.12 -4.02
N LYS A 223 10.91 28.41 -3.69
CA LYS A 223 9.76 29.24 -3.32
C LYS A 223 8.85 29.41 -4.54
N PHE A 224 7.59 29.02 -4.39
CA PHE A 224 6.57 29.21 -5.42
C PHE A 224 5.47 30.18 -4.99
N LYS A 225 5.42 30.55 -3.70
CA LYS A 225 4.48 31.55 -3.15
C LYS A 225 5.15 32.91 -3.01
N THR A 226 4.37 33.96 -3.23
CA THR A 226 4.78 35.36 -3.02
C THR A 226 4.52 35.86 -1.59
N GLN A 227 3.68 35.16 -0.83
CA GLN A 227 3.26 35.55 0.52
C GLN A 227 3.10 34.33 1.44
N THR A 228 3.29 34.53 2.74
CA THR A 228 3.17 33.47 3.76
C THR A 228 1.75 33.27 4.28
N ALA A 229 0.81 34.13 3.92
CA ALA A 229 -0.57 34.03 4.35
C ALA A 229 -1.21 32.73 3.84
N SER A 230 -1.74 31.90 4.75
CA SER A 230 -2.31 30.59 4.40
C SER A 230 -3.84 30.62 4.19
N GLY A 231 -4.48 31.78 4.32
CA GLY A 231 -5.95 31.91 4.37
C GLY A 231 -6.58 31.50 5.70
N ARG A 232 -5.79 31.13 6.71
CA ARG A 232 -6.24 30.95 8.10
C ARG A 232 -5.68 32.11 8.95
N PRO A 233 -6.51 32.81 9.74
CA PRO A 233 -6.02 33.84 10.67
C PRO A 233 -4.91 33.27 11.57
N ASP A 234 -3.87 34.05 11.80
CA ASP A 234 -2.72 33.72 12.64
C ASP A 234 -1.94 32.45 12.25
N HIS A 235 -2.13 31.96 11.02
CA HIS A 235 -1.40 30.81 10.50
C HIS A 235 -0.65 31.19 9.22
N GLN A 236 0.68 31.05 9.28
CA GLN A 236 1.57 31.30 8.15
C GLN A 236 2.16 29.99 7.63
N LEU A 237 2.36 29.92 6.32
CA LEU A 237 3.07 28.84 5.65
C LEU A 237 4.34 29.39 5.01
N ALA A 238 5.43 28.64 5.08
CA ALA A 238 6.64 29.00 4.36
C ALA A 238 6.39 29.04 2.84
N LEU A 239 7.16 29.87 2.13
CA LEU A 239 6.94 30.19 0.71
C LEU A 239 7.18 29.01 -0.25
N ASP A 240 7.90 28.00 0.23
CA ASP A 240 8.22 26.73 -0.43
C ASP A 240 7.39 25.55 0.12
N LYS A 241 6.52 25.78 1.11
CA LYS A 241 5.71 24.71 1.73
C LYS A 241 4.45 24.42 0.92
N VAL A 242 4.26 23.19 0.47
CA VAL A 242 2.99 22.77 -0.16
C VAL A 242 1.98 22.47 0.94
N GLY A 243 1.07 23.42 1.17
CA GLY A 243 0.03 23.29 2.20
C GLY A 243 -0.98 22.19 1.87
N SER A 244 -1.63 21.66 2.89
CA SER A 244 -2.64 20.60 2.76
C SER A 244 -2.16 19.33 2.08
N SER A 245 -0.87 18.99 2.22
CA SER A 245 -0.28 17.73 1.75
C SER A 245 -0.02 16.71 2.87
N ALA A 246 -0.28 17.09 4.13
CA ALA A 246 -0.17 16.22 5.30
C ALA A 246 -1.20 15.08 5.31
N TYR A 247 -0.81 13.93 5.88
CA TYR A 247 -1.66 12.74 5.94
C TYR A 247 -1.36 11.87 7.16
N GLU A 248 -2.30 11.01 7.51
CA GLU A 248 -2.18 9.91 8.45
C GLU A 248 -3.08 8.76 7.96
N THR A 249 -2.49 7.59 7.72
CA THR A 249 -3.16 6.41 7.19
C THR A 249 -2.79 5.16 7.97
N GLN A 250 -3.76 4.24 8.09
CA GLN A 250 -3.59 2.91 8.63
C GLN A 250 -4.30 1.90 7.74
N ASN A 251 -3.61 0.83 7.36
CA ASN A 251 -4.18 -0.28 6.58
C ASN A 251 -3.97 -1.58 7.33
N HIS A 252 -5.02 -2.39 7.42
CA HIS A 252 -5.01 -3.68 8.08
C HIS A 252 -5.60 -4.73 7.14
N SER A 253 -4.94 -5.87 7.00
CA SER A 253 -5.40 -7.00 6.22
C SER A 253 -5.36 -8.26 7.06
N LEU A 254 -6.46 -9.00 7.09
CA LEU A 254 -6.52 -10.36 7.63
C LEU A 254 -6.84 -11.30 6.48
N ARG A 255 -6.04 -12.35 6.30
CA ARG A 255 -6.18 -13.31 5.21
C ARG A 255 -6.16 -14.73 5.74
N LEU A 256 -7.10 -15.54 5.26
CA LEU A 256 -7.16 -16.98 5.46
C LEU A 256 -7.20 -17.65 4.08
N ALA A 257 -6.17 -18.42 3.75
CA ALA A 257 -6.19 -19.30 2.60
C ALA A 257 -6.19 -20.77 3.04
N TRP A 258 -6.97 -21.59 2.34
CA TRP A 258 -7.10 -23.02 2.59
C TRP A 258 -6.98 -23.78 1.27
N GLN A 259 -5.99 -24.66 1.17
CA GLN A 259 -5.81 -25.62 0.07
C GLN A 259 -6.72 -26.85 0.25
N LEU A 260 -7.73 -27.02 -0.60
CA LEU A 260 -8.66 -28.15 -0.55
C LEU A 260 -8.05 -29.42 -1.16
N ASN A 261 -7.28 -29.25 -2.23
CA ASN A 261 -6.52 -30.28 -2.94
C ASN A 261 -5.47 -29.60 -3.83
N GLN A 262 -4.68 -30.34 -4.60
CA GLN A 262 -3.60 -29.78 -5.43
C GLN A 262 -4.04 -28.69 -6.44
N ASN A 263 -5.33 -28.62 -6.79
CA ASN A 263 -5.83 -27.73 -7.84
C ASN A 263 -6.83 -26.68 -7.33
N ASN A 264 -7.31 -26.80 -6.09
CA ASN A 264 -8.38 -25.97 -5.57
C ASN A 264 -7.98 -25.39 -4.22
N SER A 265 -8.16 -24.08 -4.10
CA SER A 265 -7.95 -23.31 -2.88
C SER A 265 -9.09 -22.33 -2.67
N ILE A 266 -9.33 -21.99 -1.41
CA ILE A 266 -10.17 -20.87 -1.02
C ILE A 266 -9.26 -19.81 -0.40
N ASP A 267 -9.39 -18.56 -0.84
CA ASP A 267 -8.66 -17.42 -0.26
C ASP A 267 -9.68 -16.36 0.15
N ALA A 268 -9.76 -16.10 1.44
CA ALA A 268 -10.65 -15.12 2.04
C ALA A 268 -9.82 -14.00 2.67
N ARG A 269 -10.15 -12.75 2.34
CA ARG A 269 -9.45 -11.58 2.86
C ARG A 269 -10.40 -10.50 3.34
N LEU A 270 -10.07 -9.92 4.49
CA LEU A 270 -10.73 -8.76 5.07
C LEU A 270 -9.71 -7.62 5.14
N ASN A 271 -9.99 -6.52 4.44
CA ASN A 271 -9.18 -5.31 4.50
C ASN A 271 -9.95 -4.21 5.23
N TYR A 272 -9.27 -3.49 6.11
CA TYR A 272 -9.78 -2.34 6.83
C TYR A 272 -8.77 -1.19 6.75
N GLN A 273 -9.26 -0.02 6.34
CA GLN A 273 -8.46 1.20 6.28
C GLN A 273 -9.07 2.24 7.21
N ASP A 274 -8.20 2.89 7.99
CA ASP A 274 -8.50 4.11 8.71
C ASP A 274 -7.61 5.24 8.19
N MET A 275 -8.23 6.39 7.90
CA MET A 275 -7.55 7.56 7.34
C MET A 275 -7.95 8.81 8.14
N PRO A 276 -7.41 8.99 9.37
CA PRO A 276 -7.79 10.10 10.23
C PRO A 276 -7.48 11.47 9.62
N GLN A 277 -6.44 11.54 8.79
CA GLN A 277 -6.02 12.77 8.14
C GLN A 277 -5.68 12.49 6.68
N GLN A 278 -6.41 13.11 5.77
CA GLN A 278 -6.05 13.17 4.35
C GLN A 278 -6.35 14.57 3.84
N LEU A 279 -5.33 15.44 3.88
CA LEU A 279 -5.48 16.77 3.32
C LEU A 279 -5.29 16.73 1.80
N TYR A 280 -5.86 17.73 1.12
CA TYR A 280 -5.77 17.85 -0.33
C TYR A 280 -5.13 19.20 -0.70
N PRO A 281 -3.95 19.20 -1.35
CA PRO A 281 -3.29 20.42 -1.75
C PRO A 281 -4.08 21.05 -2.91
N ASN A 282 -4.61 22.23 -2.66
CA ASN A 282 -5.25 23.08 -3.67
C ASN A 282 -4.40 24.29 -4.04
N GLN A 283 -3.14 24.30 -3.60
CA GLN A 283 -2.17 25.37 -3.86
C GLN A 283 -1.02 24.79 -4.68
N ARG A 284 -0.99 25.13 -5.97
CA ARG A 284 0.22 25.14 -6.78
C ARG A 284 0.16 26.34 -7.71
#